data_AF-A0A955LNX4-F1
#
_entry.id   AF-A0A955LNX4-F1
#
_cell.length_a   1.000
_cell.length_b   1.000
_cell.length_c   1.000
_cell.angle_alpha   90.00
_cell.angle_beta   90.00
_cell.angle_gamma   90.00
#
_symmetry.space_group_name_H-M   'P 1'
#
loop_
_entity.id
_entity.type
_entity.pdbx_description
1 polymer ?
#
loop_
_entity_poly.entity_id
_entity_poly.type
_entity_poly.pdbx_seq_one_letter_code
_entity_poly.pdbx_strand_id
1 'polypeptide(L)'
;MRPKPTIICITTLLALCLGAGSAPAKERTISGKFQGRRTEGNFQKKINRKPGEFKKKTTWQTERGEGRREAERNWNKENRSGNYRSATTTAGGKTFSREGTVTGTAPGTYTQQGTLTGPRGKTSTVDRTSVRKDDGTRSVDTTYTGPGGKTLDSEKTISYQDGARTVEGGYNTGTGKSGTFNSRSEVEDGRLRTTRELTNQDGKTWRQNTELYREDSTLIREVTNTRPNGESTTFEQSMTVEEIEVNP
;
A
#
# COMPACT_ATOMS: atom_id res chain seq x y z
N MET A 1 -17.19 -8.90 24.54
CA MET A 1 -17.28 -8.14 23.26
C MET A 1 -16.24 -8.69 22.28
N ARG A 2 -16.66 -9.32 21.18
CA ARG A 2 -15.73 -9.75 20.14
C ARG A 2 -15.12 -8.50 19.50
N PRO A 3 -13.78 -8.34 19.41
CA PRO A 3 -13.21 -7.30 18.58
C PRO A 3 -13.71 -7.59 17.16
N LYS A 4 -14.59 -6.73 16.64
CA LYS A 4 -14.94 -6.79 15.22
C LYS A 4 -13.60 -6.68 14.49
N PRO A 5 -13.25 -7.60 13.60
CA PRO A 5 -12.08 -7.41 12.77
C PRO A 5 -12.34 -6.11 12.04
N THR A 6 -11.68 -5.04 12.47
CA THR A 6 -11.58 -3.83 11.68
C THR A 6 -11.03 -4.35 10.36
N ILE A 7 -11.86 -4.25 9.32
CA ILE A 7 -11.43 -4.49 7.97
C ILE A 7 -10.35 -3.45 7.76
N ILE A 8 -9.12 -3.83 8.06
CA ILE A 8 -7.95 -3.23 7.47
C ILE A 8 -8.21 -3.52 6.00
N CYS A 9 -8.74 -2.54 5.29
CA CYS A 9 -8.70 -2.51 3.85
C CYS A 9 -7.21 -2.53 3.50
N ILE A 10 -6.65 -3.74 3.44
CA ILE A 10 -5.34 -4.03 2.88
C ILE A 10 -5.51 -3.75 1.39
N THR A 11 -5.50 -2.46 1.08
CA THR A 11 -5.30 -1.95 -0.26
C THR A 11 -3.79 -1.99 -0.45
N THR A 12 -3.26 -3.20 -0.60
CA THR A 12 -1.86 -3.38 -0.95
C THR A 12 -1.80 -4.43 -2.04
N LEU A 13 -2.01 -3.95 -3.27
CA LEU A 13 -1.41 -4.57 -4.43
C LEU A 13 -0.69 -3.46 -5.21
N LEU A 14 0.62 -3.67 -5.38
CA LEU A 14 1.57 -2.87 -6.15
C LEU A 14 1.88 -1.44 -5.63
N ALA A 15 2.71 -1.39 -4.59
CA ALA A 15 3.73 -0.34 -4.51
C ALA A 15 4.98 -0.85 -5.24
N LEU A 16 4.99 -0.72 -6.58
CA LEU A 16 6.24 -0.74 -7.33
C LEU A 16 7.09 0.41 -6.80
N CYS A 17 8.21 0.07 -6.18
CA CYS A 17 9.31 0.99 -5.94
C CYS A 17 9.74 1.55 -7.31
N LEU A 18 9.30 2.77 -7.61
CA LEU A 18 9.83 3.51 -8.74
C LEU A 18 10.96 4.38 -8.21
N GLY A 19 12.19 3.95 -8.48
CA GLY A 19 13.34 4.84 -8.45
C GLY A 19 13.02 6.10 -9.26
N ALA A 20 13.43 7.25 -8.72
CA ALA A 20 13.30 8.57 -9.34
C ALA A 20 14.31 8.77 -10.48
N GLY A 21 14.44 7.78 -11.37
CA GLY A 21 15.08 7.98 -12.66
C GLY A 21 14.25 8.94 -13.50
N SER A 22 14.91 9.83 -14.23
CA SER A 22 14.33 10.63 -15.31
C SER A 22 13.84 9.68 -16.41
N ALA A 23 12.66 9.11 -16.22
CA ALA A 23 12.01 8.33 -17.25
C ALA A 23 11.39 9.31 -18.28
N PRO A 24 11.52 9.05 -19.59
CA PRO A 24 10.82 9.81 -20.61
C PRO A 24 9.31 9.81 -20.32
N ALA A 25 8.62 10.82 -20.83
CA ALA A 25 7.17 10.82 -20.81
C ALA A 25 6.69 9.49 -21.43
N LYS A 26 5.77 8.81 -20.76
CA LYS A 26 5.28 7.52 -21.23
C LYS A 26 3.84 7.32 -20.82
N GLU A 27 3.02 7.01 -21.80
CA GLU A 27 1.65 6.58 -21.58
C GLU A 27 1.54 5.07 -21.79
N ARG A 28 0.80 4.42 -20.90
CA ARG A 28 0.53 2.98 -21.01
C ARG A 28 -0.91 2.69 -20.62
N THR A 29 -1.61 1.98 -21.48
CA THR A 29 -2.90 1.38 -21.18
C THR A 29 -2.70 -0.13 -20.99
N ILE A 30 -3.29 -0.69 -19.93
CA ILE A 30 -3.27 -2.12 -19.65
C ILE A 30 -4.70 -2.54 -19.34
N SER A 31 -5.21 -3.57 -20.00
CA SER A 31 -6.53 -4.15 -19.73
C SER A 31 -6.42 -5.65 -19.46
N GLY A 32 -7.48 -6.21 -18.89
CA GLY A 32 -7.61 -7.65 -18.72
C GLY A 32 -8.63 -8.01 -17.66
N LYS A 33 -8.49 -9.23 -17.12
CA LYS A 33 -9.41 -9.83 -16.16
C LYS A 33 -8.79 -9.95 -14.79
N PHE A 34 -9.62 -9.98 -13.76
CA PHE A 34 -9.19 -10.29 -12.41
C PHE A 34 -10.20 -11.21 -11.73
N GLN A 35 -9.68 -12.08 -10.87
CA GLN A 35 -10.47 -12.89 -9.95
C GLN A 35 -10.01 -12.56 -8.54
N GLY A 36 -10.90 -11.99 -7.74
CA GLY A 36 -10.70 -11.77 -6.32
C GLY A 36 -11.45 -12.80 -5.50
N ARG A 37 -11.26 -12.75 -4.17
CA ARG A 37 -11.90 -13.70 -3.24
C ARG A 37 -13.43 -13.78 -3.33
N ARG A 38 -14.11 -12.69 -3.73
CA ARG A 38 -15.58 -12.58 -3.70
C ARG A 38 -16.18 -11.89 -4.92
N THR A 39 -15.35 -11.56 -5.90
CA THR A 39 -15.73 -10.76 -7.05
C THR A 39 -14.68 -10.95 -8.11
N GLU A 40 -15.13 -10.96 -9.35
CA GLU A 40 -14.32 -11.01 -10.55
C GLU A 40 -14.81 -9.96 -11.52
N GLY A 41 -14.03 -9.71 -12.56
CA GLY A 41 -14.41 -8.78 -13.59
C GLY A 41 -13.28 -8.37 -14.50
N ASN A 42 -13.53 -7.32 -15.25
CA ASN A 42 -12.56 -6.73 -16.18
C ASN A 42 -12.00 -5.45 -15.58
N PHE A 43 -10.75 -5.12 -15.90
CA PHE A 43 -10.14 -3.86 -15.52
C PHE A 43 -9.48 -3.18 -16.72
N GLN A 44 -9.36 -1.87 -16.63
CA GLN A 44 -8.53 -1.06 -17.50
C GLN A 44 -7.70 -0.11 -16.64
N LYS A 45 -6.43 0.07 -16.98
CA LYS A 45 -5.47 0.86 -16.24
C LYS A 45 -4.70 1.75 -17.20
N LYS A 46 -4.88 3.06 -17.07
CA LYS A 46 -4.14 4.08 -17.79
C LYS A 46 -3.10 4.70 -16.88
N ILE A 47 -1.84 4.68 -17.30
CA ILE A 47 -0.71 5.28 -16.59
C ILE A 47 -0.12 6.35 -17.49
N ASN A 48 0.02 7.56 -16.96
CA ASN A 48 0.76 8.65 -17.59
C ASN A 48 1.87 9.06 -16.62
N ARG A 49 3.12 9.00 -17.08
CA ARG A 49 4.29 9.40 -16.30
C ARG A 49 5.07 10.42 -17.09
N LYS A 50 5.51 11.48 -16.42
CA LYS A 50 6.45 12.49 -16.93
C LYS A 50 7.50 12.77 -15.86
N PRO A 51 8.63 13.42 -16.18
CA PRO A 51 9.58 13.85 -15.15
C PRO A 51 8.87 14.68 -14.07
N GLY A 52 8.94 14.22 -12.81
CA GLY A 52 8.28 14.89 -11.69
C GLY A 52 6.76 14.70 -11.61
N GLU A 53 6.10 13.98 -12.53
CA GLU A 53 4.64 13.77 -12.50
C GLU A 53 4.26 12.30 -12.74
N PHE A 54 3.25 11.84 -12.02
CA PHE A 54 2.66 10.53 -12.19
C PHE A 54 1.14 10.62 -12.05
N LYS A 55 0.42 10.07 -13.02
CA LYS A 55 -1.04 9.87 -12.99
C LYS A 55 -1.36 8.42 -13.32
N LYS A 56 -2.26 7.83 -12.55
CA LYS A 56 -2.78 6.49 -12.78
C LYS A 56 -4.29 6.49 -12.56
N LYS A 57 -5.03 6.09 -13.59
CA LYS A 57 -6.46 5.78 -13.51
C LYS A 57 -6.63 4.28 -13.70
N THR A 58 -7.42 3.65 -12.86
CA THR A 58 -7.82 2.26 -12.99
C THR A 58 -9.33 2.20 -12.84
N THR A 59 -10.02 1.66 -13.84
CA THR A 59 -11.45 1.33 -13.78
C THR A 59 -11.59 -0.17 -13.77
N TRP A 60 -12.65 -0.66 -13.14
CA TRP A 60 -12.99 -2.08 -13.18
C TRP A 60 -14.51 -2.25 -13.17
N GLN A 61 -14.98 -3.28 -13.87
CA GLN A 61 -16.37 -3.63 -13.97
C GLN A 61 -16.60 -4.99 -13.34
N THR A 62 -17.61 -5.11 -12.49
CA THR A 62 -18.03 -6.36 -11.83
C THR A 62 -19.54 -6.55 -11.98
N GLU A 63 -20.05 -7.69 -11.52
CA GLU A 63 -21.50 -7.92 -11.35
C GLU A 63 -22.18 -6.81 -10.51
N ARG A 64 -21.44 -6.12 -9.63
CA ARG A 64 -21.95 -5.11 -8.69
C ARG A 64 -21.86 -3.68 -9.22
N GLY A 65 -21.40 -3.50 -10.45
CA GLY A 65 -21.17 -2.21 -11.07
C GLY A 65 -19.70 -1.84 -11.24
N GLU A 66 -19.48 -0.59 -11.64
CA GLU A 66 -18.17 -0.02 -11.95
C GLU A 66 -17.50 0.55 -10.70
N GLY A 67 -16.24 0.19 -10.46
CA GLY A 67 -15.38 0.89 -9.52
C GLY A 67 -14.21 1.58 -10.22
N ARG A 68 -13.63 2.56 -9.54
CA ARG A 68 -12.49 3.31 -10.07
C ARG A 68 -11.47 3.69 -8.99
N ARG A 69 -10.23 3.82 -9.39
CA ARG A 69 -9.13 4.38 -8.62
C ARG A 69 -8.36 5.39 -9.44
N GLU A 70 -8.18 6.57 -8.89
CA GLU A 70 -7.33 7.61 -9.45
C GLU A 70 -6.22 7.90 -8.46
N ALA A 71 -5.00 8.06 -8.96
CA ALA A 71 -3.83 8.39 -8.15
C ALA A 71 -2.92 9.33 -8.92
N GLU A 72 -2.53 10.41 -8.27
CA GLU A 72 -1.67 11.42 -8.85
C GLU A 72 -0.56 11.81 -7.88
N ARG A 73 0.61 12.11 -8.42
CA ARG A 73 1.76 12.63 -7.67
C ARG A 73 2.49 13.64 -8.52
N ASN A 74 2.95 14.70 -7.88
CA ASN A 74 3.95 15.59 -8.45
C ASN A 74 5.15 15.71 -7.51
N TRP A 75 6.30 16.05 -8.08
CA TRP A 75 7.55 16.24 -7.36
C TRP A 75 8.38 17.31 -8.05
N ASN A 76 8.61 18.41 -7.35
CA ASN A 76 9.58 19.43 -7.69
C ASN A 76 10.93 19.06 -7.07
N LYS A 77 11.93 18.81 -7.92
CA LYS A 77 13.29 18.44 -7.48
C LYS A 77 14.04 19.61 -6.84
N GLU A 78 13.84 20.83 -7.34
CA GLU A 78 14.52 22.04 -6.85
C GLU A 78 14.11 22.33 -5.41
N ASN A 79 12.81 22.31 -5.15
CA ASN A 79 12.25 22.56 -3.82
C ASN A 79 12.20 21.32 -2.93
N ARG A 80 12.64 20.17 -3.45
CA ARG A 80 12.55 18.85 -2.80
C ARG A 80 11.16 18.61 -2.20
N SER A 81 10.11 18.98 -2.91
CA SER A 81 8.75 18.94 -2.41
C SER A 81 7.77 18.43 -3.46
N GLY A 82 6.64 17.90 -3.02
CA GLY A 82 5.64 17.34 -3.92
C GLY A 82 4.33 17.03 -3.25
N ASN A 83 3.30 16.88 -4.06
CA ASN A 83 1.94 16.60 -3.62
C ASN A 83 1.54 15.21 -4.11
N TYR A 84 0.65 14.57 -3.37
CA TYR A 84 0.04 13.32 -3.77
C TYR A 84 -1.44 13.37 -3.48
N ARG A 85 -2.23 12.73 -4.34
CA ARG A 85 -3.64 12.45 -4.10
C ARG A 85 -4.02 11.11 -4.66
N SER A 86 -4.98 10.45 -4.03
CA SER A 86 -5.60 9.26 -4.58
C SER A 86 -7.01 9.08 -4.05
N ALA A 87 -7.91 8.61 -4.89
CA ALA A 87 -9.26 8.24 -4.52
C ALA A 87 -9.56 6.84 -5.06
N THR A 88 -10.33 6.07 -4.31
CA THR A 88 -10.83 4.75 -4.73
C THR A 88 -12.32 4.71 -4.43
N THR A 89 -13.14 4.60 -5.46
CA THR A 89 -14.59 4.41 -5.39
C THR A 89 -14.90 2.97 -5.73
N THR A 90 -15.56 2.26 -4.83
CA THR A 90 -15.99 0.89 -5.08
C THR A 90 -17.20 0.85 -6.00
N ALA A 91 -17.51 -0.34 -6.56
CA ALA A 91 -18.73 -0.57 -7.34
C ALA A 91 -20.03 -0.16 -6.62
N GLY A 92 -20.03 -0.21 -5.28
CA GLY A 92 -21.15 0.27 -4.46
C GLY A 92 -21.11 1.76 -4.12
N GLY A 93 -20.36 2.58 -4.87
CA GLY A 93 -20.31 4.05 -4.72
C GLY A 93 -19.55 4.58 -3.50
N LYS A 94 -18.93 3.72 -2.69
CA LYS A 94 -18.20 4.13 -1.49
C LYS A 94 -16.79 4.61 -1.85
N THR A 95 -16.46 5.84 -1.47
CA THR A 95 -15.17 6.46 -1.80
C THR A 95 -14.25 6.57 -0.59
N PHE A 96 -13.01 6.11 -0.72
CA PHE A 96 -11.91 6.45 0.19
C PHE A 96 -10.91 7.33 -0.55
N SER A 97 -10.47 8.43 0.06
CA SER A 97 -9.45 9.30 -0.52
C SER A 97 -8.32 9.58 0.44
N ARG A 98 -7.17 9.97 -0.13
CA ARG A 98 -6.01 10.45 0.60
C ARG A 98 -5.32 11.52 -0.23
N GLU A 99 -4.93 12.60 0.41
CA GLU A 99 -4.12 13.65 -0.21
C GLU A 99 -3.12 14.26 0.77
N GLY A 100 -2.10 14.94 0.26
CA GLY A 100 -1.16 15.67 1.10
C GLY A 100 0.14 16.01 0.38
N THR A 101 1.14 16.36 1.19
CA THR A 101 2.43 16.88 0.74
C THR A 101 3.58 16.00 1.25
N VAL A 102 4.71 16.09 0.57
CA VAL A 102 6.00 15.51 0.97
C VAL A 102 7.05 16.58 0.77
N THR A 103 7.90 16.79 1.78
CA THR A 103 8.97 17.80 1.74
C THR A 103 10.27 17.17 2.23
N GLY A 104 11.38 17.42 1.53
CA GLY A 104 12.72 17.05 1.96
C GLY A 104 13.26 18.13 2.89
N THR A 105 13.45 17.79 4.18
CA THR A 105 13.84 18.77 5.21
C THR A 105 15.33 18.78 5.50
N ALA A 106 16.04 17.69 5.19
CA ALA A 106 17.50 17.56 5.28
C ALA A 106 17.98 16.48 4.30
N PRO A 107 19.28 16.36 3.97
CA PRO A 107 19.80 15.21 3.21
C PRO A 107 19.32 13.88 3.83
N GLY A 108 18.74 12.99 3.01
CA GLY A 108 18.20 11.71 3.50
C GLY A 108 16.89 11.77 4.29
N THR A 109 16.40 12.96 4.66
CA THR A 109 15.20 13.14 5.49
C THR A 109 14.03 13.74 4.72
N TYR A 110 12.84 13.14 4.92
CA TYR A 110 11.58 13.58 4.31
C TYR A 110 10.47 13.61 5.35
N THR A 111 9.66 14.66 5.32
CA THR A 111 8.41 14.77 6.04
C THR A 111 7.24 14.62 5.07
N GLN A 112 6.16 14.01 5.55
CA GLN A 112 4.93 13.82 4.80
C GLN A 112 3.76 14.20 5.71
N GLN A 113 2.88 15.05 5.19
CA GLN A 113 1.64 15.44 5.85
C GLN A 113 0.47 15.10 4.94
N GLY A 114 -0.72 14.88 5.49
CA GLY A 114 -1.89 14.68 4.66
C GLY A 114 -3.15 14.30 5.41
N THR A 115 -4.21 14.13 4.63
CA THR A 115 -5.55 13.79 5.10
C THR A 115 -6.00 12.50 4.43
N LEU A 116 -6.65 11.64 5.21
CA LEU A 116 -7.32 10.42 4.77
C LEU A 116 -8.81 10.62 5.01
N THR A 117 -9.65 10.38 4.01
CA THR A 117 -11.11 10.52 4.11
C THR A 117 -11.76 9.18 3.83
N GLY A 118 -12.51 8.67 4.82
CA GLY A 118 -13.25 7.42 4.73
C GLY A 118 -14.56 7.53 3.93
N PRO A 119 -15.19 6.40 3.60
CA PRO A 119 -16.44 6.35 2.82
C PRO A 119 -17.68 6.92 3.51
N ARG A 120 -17.54 7.37 4.76
CA ARG A 120 -18.58 8.06 5.52
C ARG A 120 -18.19 9.52 5.83
N GLY A 121 -17.24 10.08 5.09
CA GLY A 121 -16.75 11.45 5.26
C GLY A 121 -15.84 11.69 6.48
N LYS A 122 -15.67 10.71 7.37
CA LYS A 122 -14.75 10.84 8.51
C LYS A 122 -13.31 10.97 8.03
N THR A 123 -12.61 11.97 8.55
CA THR A 123 -11.23 12.27 8.19
C THR A 123 -10.25 11.82 9.27
N SER A 124 -9.00 11.64 8.90
CA SER A 124 -7.85 11.49 9.80
C SER A 124 -6.65 12.16 9.16
N THR A 125 -5.80 12.79 9.95
CA THR A 125 -4.53 13.33 9.44
C THR A 125 -3.43 12.29 9.58
N VAL A 126 -2.37 12.45 8.79
CA VAL A 126 -1.16 11.66 8.87
C VAL A 126 0.04 12.59 8.85
N ASP A 127 0.90 12.43 9.84
CA ASP A 127 2.21 13.05 9.93
C ASP A 127 3.24 11.93 9.90
N ARG A 128 4.22 12.03 9.01
CA ARG A 128 5.26 11.02 8.84
C ARG A 128 6.60 11.66 8.64
N THR A 129 7.59 11.14 9.34
CA THR A 129 9.00 11.44 9.10
C THR A 129 9.70 10.18 8.60
N SER A 130 10.69 10.36 7.75
CA SER A 130 11.50 9.28 7.21
C SER A 130 12.93 9.71 7.09
N VAL A 131 13.84 8.96 7.70
CA VAL A 131 15.27 9.24 7.70
C VAL A 131 16.00 8.05 7.11
N ARG A 132 16.76 8.28 6.04
CA ARG A 132 17.71 7.29 5.52
C ARG A 132 19.01 7.40 6.32
N LYS A 133 19.48 6.28 6.84
CA LYS A 133 20.73 6.17 7.60
C LYS A 133 21.90 5.77 6.68
N ASP A 134 23.12 5.97 7.17
CA ASP A 134 24.34 5.70 6.42
C ASP A 134 24.57 4.20 6.17
N ASP A 135 24.09 3.34 7.07
CA ASP A 135 24.06 1.89 6.91
C ASP A 135 23.07 1.38 5.85
N GLY A 136 22.40 2.30 5.14
CA GLY A 136 21.41 2.01 4.10
C GLY A 136 20.00 1.72 4.62
N THR A 137 19.81 1.59 5.93
CA THR A 137 18.49 1.42 6.53
C THR A 137 17.67 2.72 6.51
N ARG A 138 16.37 2.60 6.79
CA ARG A 138 15.46 3.75 6.87
C ARG A 138 14.60 3.67 8.13
N SER A 139 14.69 4.69 8.98
CA SER A 139 13.73 4.91 10.07
C SER A 139 12.49 5.62 9.55
N VAL A 140 11.31 5.24 10.04
CA VAL A 140 10.04 5.84 9.68
C VAL A 140 9.15 5.96 10.90
N ASP A 141 8.85 7.20 11.25
CA ASP A 141 7.89 7.56 12.30
C ASP A 141 6.60 8.01 11.62
N THR A 142 5.45 7.61 12.15
CA THR A 142 4.16 8.00 11.60
C THR A 142 3.13 8.10 12.70
N THR A 143 2.49 9.27 12.78
CA THR A 143 1.33 9.54 13.62
C THR A 143 0.11 9.67 12.74
N TYR A 144 -0.96 8.96 13.09
CA TYR A 144 -2.29 9.19 12.54
C TYR A 144 -3.18 9.81 13.61
N THR A 145 -3.86 10.89 13.29
CA THR A 145 -4.81 11.54 14.21
C THR A 145 -6.22 11.41 13.64
N GLY A 146 -7.04 10.60 14.31
CA GLY A 146 -8.42 10.33 13.93
C GLY A 146 -9.43 11.31 14.55
N PRO A 147 -10.73 11.10 14.28
CA PRO A 147 -11.80 11.90 14.86
C PRO A 147 -11.76 11.89 16.39
N GLY A 148 -11.92 13.07 17.00
CA GLY A 148 -11.84 13.24 18.46
C GLY A 148 -10.42 13.16 19.02
N GLY A 149 -9.39 13.42 18.21
CA GLY A 149 -8.00 13.55 18.66
C GLY A 149 -7.30 12.22 18.98
N LYS A 150 -7.92 11.07 18.66
CA LYS A 150 -7.33 9.76 18.93
C LYS A 150 -6.14 9.50 18.02
N THR A 151 -4.99 9.19 18.61
CA THR A 151 -3.76 8.93 17.84
C THR A 151 -3.46 7.45 17.66
N LEU A 152 -2.75 7.14 16.57
CA LEU A 152 -1.98 5.91 16.37
C LEU A 152 -0.58 6.32 15.95
N ASP A 153 0.38 6.06 16.82
CA ASP A 153 1.80 6.33 16.61
C ASP A 153 2.49 5.04 16.22
N SER A 154 3.38 5.09 15.24
CA SER A 154 4.14 3.93 14.79
C SER A 154 5.55 4.33 14.40
N GLU A 155 6.50 3.52 14.83
CA GLU A 155 7.92 3.66 14.53
C GLU A 155 8.37 2.36 13.89
N LYS A 156 9.18 2.45 12.84
CA LYS A 156 9.73 1.26 12.19
C LYS A 156 11.06 1.52 11.52
N THR A 157 11.84 0.46 11.44
CA THR A 157 13.04 0.38 10.61
C THR A 157 12.75 -0.46 9.38
N ILE A 158 13.26 -0.02 8.23
CA ILE A 158 13.26 -0.77 6.98
C ILE A 158 14.71 -1.06 6.62
N SER A 159 15.04 -2.33 6.42
CA SER A 159 16.37 -2.80 6.03
C SER A 159 16.29 -3.67 4.77
N TYR A 160 17.44 -3.82 4.11
CA TYR A 160 17.61 -4.70 2.96
C TYR A 160 18.85 -5.57 3.23
N GLN A 161 18.66 -6.87 3.36
CA GLN A 161 19.72 -7.85 3.67
C GLN A 161 19.43 -9.13 2.90
N ASP A 162 20.46 -9.72 2.29
CA ASP A 162 20.38 -11.00 1.58
C ASP A 162 19.25 -11.07 0.53
N GLY A 163 19.06 -9.98 -0.22
CA GLY A 163 17.98 -9.86 -1.22
C GLY A 163 16.57 -9.74 -0.63
N ALA A 164 16.43 -9.78 0.69
CA ALA A 164 15.18 -9.60 1.41
C ALA A 164 15.01 -8.16 1.89
N ARG A 165 13.77 -7.68 1.88
CA ARG A 165 13.35 -6.44 2.52
C ARG A 165 12.67 -6.76 3.84
N THR A 166 13.22 -6.24 4.92
CA THR A 166 12.67 -6.40 6.27
C THR A 166 12.07 -5.08 6.77
N VAL A 167 10.97 -5.17 7.50
CA VAL A 167 10.32 -4.08 8.21
C VAL A 167 10.06 -4.54 9.62
N GLU A 168 10.55 -3.81 10.61
CA GLU A 168 10.33 -4.11 12.03
C GLU A 168 9.92 -2.83 12.72
N GLY A 169 8.94 -2.92 13.61
CA GLY A 169 8.45 -1.73 14.29
C GLY A 169 7.44 -2.00 15.39
N GLY A 170 7.06 -0.90 16.03
CA GLY A 170 6.06 -0.86 17.09
C GLY A 170 4.93 0.10 16.74
N TYR A 171 3.82 -0.04 17.46
CA TYR A 171 2.77 0.95 17.47
C TYR A 171 2.24 1.19 18.87
N ASN A 172 1.72 2.39 19.09
CA ASN A 172 0.98 2.79 20.27
C ASN A 172 -0.29 3.52 19.82
N THR A 173 -1.32 3.49 20.65
CA THR A 173 -2.58 4.21 20.41
C THR A 173 -2.83 5.19 21.55
N GLY A 174 -3.53 6.28 21.28
CA GLY A 174 -4.01 7.20 22.32
C GLY A 174 -4.98 6.56 23.34
N THR A 175 -5.32 5.28 23.17
CA THR A 175 -6.11 4.48 24.13
C THR A 175 -5.25 3.58 25.02
N GLY A 176 -3.92 3.69 24.95
CA GLY A 176 -2.97 2.88 25.71
C GLY A 176 -2.76 1.45 25.18
N LYS A 177 -3.32 1.11 24.00
CA LYS A 177 -3.02 -0.15 23.31
C LYS A 177 -1.75 -0.03 22.49
N SER A 178 -0.97 -1.10 22.44
CA SER A 178 0.32 -1.14 21.76
C SER A 178 0.58 -2.51 21.15
N GLY A 179 1.69 -2.63 20.44
CA GLY A 179 2.16 -3.89 19.89
C GLY A 179 3.34 -3.71 18.95
N THR A 180 3.78 -4.82 18.37
CA THR A 180 4.87 -4.87 17.40
C THR A 180 4.39 -5.45 16.09
N PHE A 181 5.09 -5.14 15.01
CA PHE A 181 4.89 -5.79 13.73
C PHE A 181 6.23 -6.05 13.06
N ASN A 182 6.25 -7.12 12.29
CA ASN A 182 7.36 -7.41 11.39
C ASN A 182 6.82 -7.74 9.99
N SER A 183 7.65 -7.55 8.98
CA SER A 183 7.40 -8.02 7.63
C SER A 183 8.70 -8.32 6.94
N ARG A 184 8.80 -9.51 6.35
CA ARG A 184 9.91 -9.89 5.48
C ARG A 184 9.36 -10.18 4.10
N SER A 185 9.98 -9.61 3.08
CA SER A 185 9.65 -9.84 1.67
C SER A 185 10.91 -10.24 0.92
N GLU A 186 10.89 -11.37 0.23
CA GLU A 186 12.04 -11.88 -0.54
C GLU A 186 11.59 -12.53 -1.84
N VAL A 187 12.48 -12.53 -2.83
CA VAL A 187 12.24 -13.21 -4.10
C VAL A 187 13.05 -14.50 -4.09
N GLU A 188 12.35 -15.61 -4.23
CA GLU A 188 12.90 -16.96 -4.26
C GLU A 188 12.19 -17.73 -5.37
N ASP A 189 12.95 -18.38 -6.25
CA ASP A 189 12.42 -19.18 -7.37
C ASP A 189 11.40 -18.43 -8.26
N GLY A 190 11.65 -17.14 -8.51
CA GLY A 190 10.74 -16.29 -9.30
C GLY A 190 9.44 -15.91 -8.60
N ARG A 191 9.28 -16.29 -7.32
CA ARG A 191 8.12 -15.95 -6.48
C ARG A 191 8.51 -14.87 -5.48
N LEU A 192 7.67 -13.86 -5.32
CA LEU A 192 7.78 -12.89 -4.23
C LEU A 192 7.01 -13.42 -3.02
N ARG A 193 7.74 -13.82 -1.99
CA ARG A 193 7.19 -14.24 -0.70
C ARG A 193 7.14 -13.06 0.24
N THR A 194 6.08 -12.96 1.03
CA THR A 194 5.96 -11.94 2.07
C THR A 194 5.27 -12.51 3.29
N THR A 195 6.01 -12.56 4.39
CA THR A 195 5.48 -12.86 5.72
C THR A 195 5.28 -11.56 6.47
N ARG A 196 4.14 -11.41 7.15
CA ARG A 196 3.81 -10.30 8.03
C ARG A 196 3.31 -10.83 9.34
N GLU A 197 3.79 -10.25 10.43
CA GLU A 197 3.28 -10.55 11.76
C GLU A 197 2.91 -9.25 12.47
N LEU A 198 1.87 -9.34 13.29
CA LEU A 198 1.41 -8.29 14.19
C LEU A 198 1.17 -8.93 15.55
N THR A 199 1.86 -8.47 16.59
CA THR A 199 1.67 -8.92 17.96
C THR A 199 1.12 -7.78 18.80
N ASN A 200 -0.02 -7.98 19.45
CA ASN A 200 -0.59 -6.94 20.32
C ASN A 200 0.03 -6.97 21.72
N GLN A 201 -0.37 -6.02 22.57
CA GLN A 201 0.09 -5.92 23.96
C GLN A 201 -0.25 -7.13 24.85
N ASP A 202 -1.15 -8.01 24.40
CA ASP A 202 -1.52 -9.24 25.12
C ASP A 202 -0.72 -10.46 24.63
N GLY A 203 0.31 -10.24 23.79
CA GLY A 203 1.13 -11.32 23.20
C GLY A 203 0.42 -12.11 22.10
N LYS A 204 -0.74 -11.66 21.60
CA LYS A 204 -1.46 -12.35 20.53
C LYS A 204 -0.92 -11.95 19.18
N THR A 205 -0.54 -12.94 18.38
CA THR A 205 0.06 -12.72 17.06
C THR A 205 -0.87 -13.10 15.92
N TRP A 206 -1.02 -12.22 14.95
CA TRP A 206 -1.63 -12.50 13.65
C TRP A 206 -0.52 -12.60 12.61
N ARG A 207 -0.59 -13.63 11.76
CA ARG A 207 0.35 -13.82 10.67
C ARG A 207 -0.37 -13.78 9.32
N GLN A 208 0.23 -13.13 8.34
CA GLN A 208 -0.20 -13.19 6.94
C GLN A 208 1.00 -13.59 6.08
N ASN A 209 0.86 -14.70 5.37
CA ASN A 209 1.77 -15.11 4.31
C ASN A 209 1.14 -14.74 2.97
N THR A 210 1.94 -14.18 2.08
CA THR A 210 1.55 -13.89 0.70
C THR A 210 2.62 -14.42 -0.23
N GLU A 211 2.21 -15.21 -1.22
CA GLU A 211 3.04 -15.51 -2.38
C GLU A 211 2.49 -14.77 -3.59
N LEU A 212 3.37 -14.19 -4.38
CA LEU A 212 3.04 -13.54 -5.65
C LEU A 212 3.96 -14.09 -6.73
N TYR A 213 3.37 -14.68 -7.76
CA TYR A 213 4.10 -15.28 -8.86
C TYR A 213 3.35 -15.09 -10.17
N ARG A 214 4.01 -15.43 -11.28
CA ARG A 214 3.48 -15.26 -12.62
C ARG A 214 3.44 -16.60 -13.33
N GLU A 215 2.29 -16.91 -13.91
CA GLU A 215 2.09 -18.01 -14.86
C GLU A 215 1.58 -17.39 -16.15
N ASP A 216 2.37 -17.48 -17.21
CA ASP A 216 2.10 -16.85 -18.52
C ASP A 216 1.76 -15.35 -18.43
N SER A 217 0.53 -14.97 -18.79
CA SER A 217 0.01 -13.60 -18.71
C SER A 217 -0.73 -13.31 -17.40
N THR A 218 -0.78 -14.28 -16.48
CA THR A 218 -1.53 -14.20 -15.22
C THR A 218 -0.59 -13.99 -14.04
N LEU A 219 -0.87 -12.94 -13.28
CA LEU A 219 -0.27 -12.71 -11.97
C LEU A 219 -1.15 -13.35 -10.91
N ILE A 220 -0.61 -14.29 -10.15
CA ILE A 220 -1.32 -15.04 -9.11
C ILE A 220 -0.82 -14.58 -7.75
N ARG A 221 -1.76 -14.39 -6.82
CA ARG A 221 -1.52 -14.03 -5.44
C ARG A 221 -2.24 -14.99 -4.51
N GLU A 222 -1.48 -15.78 -3.78
CA GLU A 222 -1.99 -16.62 -2.70
C GLU A 222 -1.81 -15.92 -1.36
N VAL A 223 -2.81 -16.04 -0.49
CA VAL A 223 -2.81 -15.40 0.82
C VAL A 223 -3.29 -16.36 1.88
N THR A 224 -2.44 -16.61 2.87
CA THR A 224 -2.81 -17.37 4.07
C THR A 224 -2.79 -16.43 5.26
N ASN A 225 -3.91 -16.33 5.99
CA ASN A 225 -4.03 -15.55 7.21
C ASN A 225 -4.21 -16.50 8.40
N THR A 226 -3.31 -16.42 9.37
CA THR A 226 -3.31 -17.22 10.61
C THR A 226 -3.65 -16.33 11.80
N ARG A 227 -4.60 -16.79 12.61
CA ARG A 227 -5.06 -16.14 13.85
C ARG A 227 -4.18 -16.53 15.04
N PRO A 228 -4.27 -15.81 16.17
CA PRO A 228 -3.53 -16.14 17.39
C PRO A 228 -3.80 -17.54 17.95
N ASN A 229 -4.93 -18.16 17.62
CA ASN A 229 -5.26 -19.53 18.02
C ASN A 229 -4.80 -20.60 17.01
N GLY A 230 -4.01 -20.22 16.00
CA GLY A 230 -3.49 -21.13 14.97
C GLY A 230 -4.44 -21.36 13.79
N GLU A 231 -5.72 -20.96 13.88
CA GLU A 231 -6.66 -21.10 12.77
C GLU A 231 -6.19 -20.30 11.54
N SER A 232 -6.19 -20.95 10.38
CA SER A 232 -5.76 -20.34 9.13
C SER A 232 -6.88 -20.32 8.09
N THR A 233 -6.85 -19.28 7.26
CA THR A 233 -7.71 -19.18 6.07
C THR A 233 -6.88 -18.78 4.87
N THR A 234 -7.02 -19.54 3.78
CA THR A 234 -6.30 -19.32 2.53
C THR A 234 -7.27 -18.91 1.43
N PHE A 235 -6.83 -18.01 0.57
CA PHE A 235 -7.53 -17.68 -0.66
C PHE A 235 -6.56 -17.21 -1.72
N GLU A 236 -6.95 -17.38 -2.97
CA GLU A 236 -6.21 -16.94 -4.14
C GLU A 236 -6.87 -15.72 -4.77
N GLN A 237 -6.06 -14.92 -5.46
CA GLN A 237 -6.49 -13.87 -6.36
C GLN A 237 -5.62 -13.91 -7.61
N SER A 238 -6.20 -13.66 -8.76
CA SER A 238 -5.47 -13.64 -10.03
C SER A 238 -5.79 -12.39 -10.84
N MET A 239 -4.86 -12.01 -11.70
CA MET A 239 -5.05 -10.94 -12.68
C MET A 239 -4.36 -11.34 -13.98
N THR A 240 -5.14 -11.51 -15.04
CA THR A 240 -4.65 -11.82 -16.39
C THR A 240 -4.58 -10.53 -17.18
N VAL A 241 -3.41 -10.24 -17.74
CA VAL A 241 -3.23 -9.10 -18.65
C VAL A 241 -3.51 -9.57 -20.07
N GLU A 242 -4.49 -8.95 -20.72
CA GLU A 242 -4.89 -9.31 -22.09
C GLU A 242 -4.27 -8.35 -23.11
N GLU A 243 -4.14 -7.06 -22.77
CA GLU A 243 -3.63 -6.05 -23.68
C GLU A 243 -2.70 -5.06 -22.98
N ILE A 244 -1.65 -4.65 -23.69
CA ILE A 244 -0.76 -3.56 -23.29
C ILE A 244 -0.52 -2.65 -24.49
N GLU A 245 -1.05 -1.44 -24.40
CA GLU A 245 -0.78 -0.37 -25.35
C GLU A 245 0.25 0.59 -24.75
N VAL A 246 1.29 0.92 -25.51
CA VAL A 246 2.34 1.84 -25.09
C VAL A 246 2.40 2.98 -26.08
N ASN A 247 2.04 4.18 -25.61
CA ASN A 247 2.11 5.39 -26.41
C ASN A 247 3.38 6.18 -26.01
N PRO A 248 4.23 6.53 -27.00
CA PRO A 248 5.47 7.27 -26.77
C PRO A 248 5.23 8.66 -26.17
#